data_AF-A0A498IV11-F1
#
_entry.id   AF-A0A498IV11-F1
#
_cell.length_a   1.000
_cell.length_b   1.000
_cell.length_c   1.000
_cell.angle_alpha   90.00
_cell.angle_beta   90.00
_cell.angle_gamma   90.00
#
_symmetry.space_group_name_H-M   'P 1'
#
loop_
_entity.id
_entity.type
_entity.pdbx_description
1 polymer ?
#
loop_
_entity_poly.entity_id
_entity_poly.type
_entity_poly.pdbx_seq_one_letter_code
_entity_poly.pdbx_strand_id
1 'polypeptide(L)'
;MACPLINLLFFLLMFLPFSTLAQTSKNISLGSSLTALKDAKDGFLLAIWFDEIPNKTIVWSANRDNLMPKGSKVELTVDGEFILNDATGKRIWYTQSAGSGVAYASMLDTGNFVLANRSSSYVWESFSHPTDTILPSQTLNQNGILYARYTATNYSTGRFLFSLQPDGNLVLATTNFPQDTLNEAYWSVENPNTGFRFIFNESGFMYVTSKNGSLLSTISSTMVSMKDFYQRATLEYNGVFRHYVYPKNTSSSSGRWDMAWSTSSYEPPNICMSILESRGGGACGFNGLCKFEDQGPTCQCPNGYSFIDPNDELRGCKPDFVPQSCGEDSKEETDPFDIQELQNADYYGGDYADFREVSEDWCRQNCLDDCFCGVALFRTGQCVKKRLPFPNGRIHPNLTGKLLIKVGKRNPNVKSGGCADTEKKDHKTLILFGSVILSGSGVLNFLLPLITYLVVSRSYSRKAKVSQTHPVISGMNLKHFTYEELKNATNQFKEELGRGGSAIVFKGVLASDNGKRVAVKSLDARVGENDLEFTSEVSAIGRTNHRNLVQLLGFCYEGEHRILVYEFMSNGSLAGVLFGESMPNWYQRRQIALEIARGLLYLHEESSSQIIHCDIKPQNILLDDSHCKNF
;
A
#
# COMPACT_ATOMS: atom_id res chain seq x y z
N MET A 1 69.38 -17.29 -17.78
CA MET A 1 69.17 -16.53 -16.53
C MET A 1 68.32 -15.30 -16.84
N ALA A 2 67.21 -15.18 -16.12
CA ALA A 2 66.44 -13.97 -15.81
C ALA A 2 65.90 -13.05 -16.94
N CYS A 3 64.61 -13.28 -17.28
CA CYS A 3 63.43 -12.37 -17.28
C CYS A 3 63.58 -10.84 -17.05
N PRO A 4 62.53 -10.01 -17.28
CA PRO A 4 61.40 -10.10 -18.26
C PRO A 4 60.98 -8.71 -18.84
N LEU A 5 60.10 -8.66 -19.86
CA LEU A 5 59.10 -7.58 -20.03
C LEU A 5 58.01 -7.96 -21.09
N ILE A 6 56.75 -7.83 -20.66
CA ILE A 6 55.58 -7.29 -21.39
C ILE A 6 54.70 -8.23 -22.25
N ASN A 7 53.50 -8.48 -21.69
CA ASN A 7 52.13 -8.42 -22.23
C ASN A 7 51.72 -9.07 -23.56
N LEU A 8 50.67 -9.89 -23.40
CA LEU A 8 49.32 -9.78 -24.01
C LEU A 8 48.91 -11.05 -24.78
N LEU A 9 48.05 -11.84 -24.14
CA LEU A 9 47.32 -12.94 -24.76
C LEU A 9 46.33 -12.41 -25.81
N PHE A 10 46.42 -12.95 -27.02
CA PHE A 10 45.33 -12.95 -28.01
C PHE A 10 44.74 -14.36 -28.03
N PHE A 11 43.47 -14.49 -27.61
CA PHE A 11 42.66 -15.69 -27.76
C PHE A 11 41.85 -15.55 -29.06
N LEU A 12 42.05 -16.44 -30.03
CA LEU A 12 40.99 -16.80 -30.98
C LEU A 12 41.31 -18.15 -31.65
N LEU A 13 40.50 -19.15 -31.38
CA LEU A 13 40.20 -20.23 -32.32
C LEU A 13 38.91 -20.94 -31.88
N MET A 14 37.82 -20.60 -32.56
CA MET A 14 36.64 -21.44 -32.68
C MET A 14 36.90 -22.53 -33.71
N PHE A 15 36.43 -23.76 -33.45
CA PHE A 15 35.42 -24.46 -34.25
C PHE A 15 34.90 -25.71 -33.50
N LEU A 16 33.57 -25.82 -33.42
CA LEU A 16 32.68 -26.89 -32.90
C LEU A 16 32.81 -28.20 -33.72
N PRO A 17 32.18 -29.37 -33.40
CA PRO A 17 31.07 -29.61 -32.46
C PRO A 17 31.20 -30.90 -31.60
N PHE A 18 30.84 -30.81 -30.32
CA PHE A 18 30.28 -31.95 -29.59
C PHE A 18 28.95 -31.55 -28.97
N SER A 19 27.96 -32.34 -29.33
CA SER A 19 26.59 -32.39 -28.83
C SER A 19 26.55 -32.60 -27.31
N THR A 20 25.47 -32.08 -26.71
CA THR A 20 25.05 -32.21 -25.31
C THR A 20 25.99 -31.60 -24.26
N LEU A 21 25.92 -30.28 -24.07
CA LEU A 21 26.16 -29.67 -22.77
C LEU A 21 24.81 -29.53 -22.07
N ALA A 22 24.44 -30.57 -21.32
CA ALA A 22 23.60 -30.34 -20.13
C ALA A 22 24.37 -29.34 -19.27
N GLN A 23 23.71 -28.30 -18.77
CA GLN A 23 24.30 -27.38 -17.83
C GLN A 23 24.55 -28.20 -16.56
N THR A 24 25.75 -28.78 -16.42
CA THR A 24 26.09 -29.56 -15.23
C THR A 24 25.83 -28.70 -14.00
N SER A 25 24.82 -29.09 -13.23
CA SER A 25 24.36 -28.36 -12.05
C SER A 25 25.52 -28.28 -11.06
N LYS A 26 26.23 -27.15 -11.04
CA LYS A 26 27.35 -26.96 -10.14
C LYS A 26 26.81 -26.79 -8.74
N ASN A 27 27.21 -27.68 -7.84
CA ASN A 27 26.90 -27.56 -6.43
C ASN A 27 27.50 -26.25 -5.89
N ILE A 28 26.64 -25.46 -5.27
CA ILE A 28 26.98 -24.26 -4.52
C ILE A 28 27.41 -24.72 -3.13
N SER A 29 28.66 -24.42 -2.79
CA SER A 29 29.26 -24.84 -1.52
C SER A 29 28.74 -23.97 -0.36
N LEU A 30 28.73 -24.54 0.85
CA LEU A 30 28.46 -23.79 2.08
C LEU A 30 29.45 -22.62 2.24
N GLY A 31 28.98 -21.49 2.77
CA GLY A 31 29.72 -20.23 2.88
C GLY A 31 29.69 -19.36 1.61
N SER A 32 28.99 -19.79 0.55
CA SER A 32 28.86 -18.98 -0.67
C SER A 32 27.90 -17.81 -0.45
N SER A 33 28.16 -16.68 -1.10
CA SER A 33 27.27 -15.51 -1.04
C SER A 33 27.31 -14.66 -2.30
N LEU A 34 26.23 -13.91 -2.52
CA LEU A 34 26.09 -12.91 -3.58
C LEU A 34 25.59 -11.60 -2.96
N THR A 35 26.15 -10.47 -3.39
CA THR A 35 25.81 -9.14 -2.86
C THR A 35 25.26 -8.25 -3.97
N ALA A 36 24.22 -7.48 -3.65
CA ALA A 36 23.65 -6.48 -4.55
C ALA A 36 24.54 -5.23 -4.61
N LEU A 37 25.38 -5.12 -5.65
CA LEU A 37 26.41 -4.08 -5.76
C LEU A 37 26.01 -2.86 -6.61
N LYS A 38 25.01 -2.99 -7.50
CA LYS A 38 24.59 -1.88 -8.38
C LYS A 38 23.54 -1.00 -7.68
N ASP A 39 23.39 0.24 -8.11
CA ASP A 39 22.24 1.05 -7.72
C ASP A 39 21.04 0.65 -8.58
N ALA A 40 19.94 0.29 -7.93
CA ALA A 40 18.66 0.01 -8.55
C ALA A 40 17.62 0.97 -7.96
N LYS A 41 16.85 1.66 -8.81
CA LYS A 41 15.83 2.64 -8.38
C LYS A 41 14.77 2.02 -7.47
N ASP A 42 14.40 0.77 -7.73
CA ASP A 42 13.26 0.09 -7.10
C ASP A 42 13.69 -1.04 -6.14
N GLY A 43 14.99 -1.23 -5.93
CA GLY A 43 15.55 -2.32 -5.12
C GLY A 43 15.84 -3.61 -5.89
N PHE A 44 16.08 -4.69 -5.15
CA PHE A 44 16.57 -5.97 -5.63
C PHE A 44 15.62 -7.11 -5.30
N LEU A 45 15.42 -8.00 -6.27
CA LEU A 45 14.65 -9.23 -6.14
C LEU A 45 15.57 -10.43 -6.29
N LEU A 46 15.56 -11.35 -5.32
CA LEU A 46 16.16 -12.66 -5.44
C LEU A 46 15.20 -13.54 -6.24
N ALA A 47 15.58 -13.87 -7.47
CA ALA A 47 14.69 -14.50 -8.44
C ALA A 47 15.38 -15.62 -9.25
N ILE A 48 14.56 -16.49 -9.84
CA ILE A 48 14.94 -17.46 -10.86
C ILE A 48 14.28 -17.03 -12.18
N TRP A 49 15.02 -17.10 -13.28
CA TRP A 49 14.55 -16.71 -14.61
C TRP A 49 15.14 -17.60 -15.71
N PHE A 50 14.56 -17.55 -16.91
CA PHE A 50 15.13 -18.18 -18.11
C PHE A 50 16.34 -17.40 -18.63
N ASP A 51 17.55 -17.97 -18.52
CA ASP A 51 18.78 -17.22 -18.81
C ASP A 51 19.01 -16.96 -20.31
N GLU A 52 18.70 -17.96 -21.14
CA GLU A 52 18.83 -17.93 -22.60
C GLU A 52 17.80 -17.03 -23.29
N ILE A 53 16.79 -16.54 -22.56
CA ILE A 53 15.80 -15.59 -23.08
C ILE A 53 16.30 -14.16 -22.81
N PRO A 54 16.49 -13.31 -23.85
CA PRO A 54 17.04 -11.96 -23.67
C PRO A 54 16.22 -11.10 -22.69
N ASN A 55 14.90 -11.19 -22.78
CA ASN A 55 14.01 -10.55 -21.83
C ASN A 55 13.82 -11.47 -20.61
N LYS A 56 14.54 -11.16 -19.53
CA LYS A 56 14.66 -11.99 -18.33
C LYS A 56 13.28 -12.29 -17.73
N THR A 57 12.76 -13.48 -18.06
CA THR A 57 11.44 -13.92 -17.65
C THR A 57 11.55 -14.61 -16.30
N ILE A 58 11.11 -13.91 -15.24
CA ILE A 58 11.12 -14.40 -13.86
C ILE A 58 10.01 -15.45 -13.67
N VAL A 59 10.34 -16.55 -13.00
CA VAL A 59 9.44 -17.69 -12.73
C VAL A 59 9.33 -18.03 -11.25
N TRP A 60 10.23 -17.49 -10.43
CA TRP A 60 10.20 -17.65 -8.98
C TRP A 60 10.93 -16.49 -8.31
N SER A 61 10.52 -16.12 -7.11
CA SER A 61 11.25 -15.17 -6.28
C SER A 61 11.04 -15.39 -4.78
N ALA A 62 12.06 -15.07 -3.99
CA ALA A 62 12.06 -15.29 -2.55
C ALA A 62 11.40 -14.14 -1.77
N ASN A 63 11.62 -12.90 -2.22
CA ASN A 63 11.30 -11.67 -1.51
C ASN A 63 10.39 -10.74 -2.32
N ARG A 64 9.40 -11.31 -3.01
CA ARG A 64 8.51 -10.59 -3.94
C ARG A 64 7.75 -9.42 -3.30
N ASP A 65 7.42 -9.54 -2.02
CA ASP A 65 6.69 -8.52 -1.25
C ASP A 65 7.59 -7.53 -0.51
N ASN A 66 8.91 -7.75 -0.56
CA ASN A 66 9.88 -6.93 0.15
C ASN A 66 11.17 -6.79 -0.68
N LEU A 67 11.21 -5.78 -1.55
CA LEU A 67 12.37 -5.51 -2.40
C LEU A 67 13.56 -5.01 -1.57
N MET A 68 14.74 -5.52 -1.89
CA MET A 68 15.93 -5.31 -1.08
C MET A 68 16.74 -4.08 -1.50
N PRO A 69 17.29 -3.30 -0.57
CA PRO A 69 18.17 -2.20 -0.93
C PRO A 69 19.51 -2.70 -1.49
N LYS A 70 20.30 -1.78 -2.04
CA LYS A 70 21.71 -2.03 -2.37
C LYS A 70 22.49 -2.42 -1.11
N GLY A 71 23.45 -3.32 -1.25
CA GLY A 71 24.25 -3.86 -0.15
C GLY A 71 23.63 -5.09 0.51
N SER A 72 22.40 -5.45 0.18
CA SER A 72 21.78 -6.71 0.61
C SER A 72 22.54 -7.92 0.07
N LYS A 73 22.58 -8.99 0.87
CA LYS A 73 23.42 -10.17 0.63
C LYS A 73 22.58 -11.44 0.80
N VAL A 74 22.60 -12.30 -0.22
CA VAL A 74 22.13 -13.69 -0.11
C VAL A 74 23.30 -14.58 0.25
N GLU A 75 23.11 -15.48 1.19
CA GLU A 75 24.16 -16.33 1.74
C GLU A 75 23.63 -17.73 2.03
N LEU A 76 24.41 -18.73 1.62
CA LEU A 76 24.28 -20.09 2.12
C LEU A 76 25.30 -20.23 3.24
N THR A 77 24.87 -20.19 4.49
CA THR A 77 25.76 -20.17 5.64
C THR A 77 26.53 -21.48 5.79
N VAL A 78 27.61 -21.45 6.57
CA VAL A 78 28.38 -22.66 6.91
C VAL A 78 27.55 -23.69 7.70
N ASP A 79 26.49 -23.22 8.38
CA ASP A 79 25.56 -24.03 9.14
C ASP A 79 24.43 -24.61 8.25
N GLY A 80 24.41 -24.27 6.96
CA GLY A 80 23.44 -24.80 6.00
C GLY A 80 22.16 -23.97 5.83
N GLU A 81 22.09 -22.77 6.41
CA GLU A 81 20.95 -21.87 6.26
C GLU A 81 21.04 -21.07 4.96
N PHE A 82 19.95 -20.97 4.20
CA PHE A 82 19.87 -20.09 3.04
C PHE A 82 19.12 -18.81 3.41
N ILE A 83 19.84 -17.71 3.51
CA ILE A 83 19.37 -16.44 4.09
C ILE A 83 19.58 -15.27 3.14
N LEU A 84 18.65 -14.31 3.20
CA LEU A 84 18.75 -13.01 2.55
C LEU A 84 18.75 -11.93 3.64
N ASN A 85 19.88 -11.23 3.74
CA ASN A 85 20.10 -10.15 4.68
C ASN A 85 20.05 -8.80 3.98
N ASP A 86 19.58 -7.78 4.69
CA ASP A 86 19.72 -6.39 4.24
C ASP A 86 21.16 -5.87 4.38
N ALA A 87 21.39 -4.64 3.94
CA ALA A 87 22.69 -3.98 4.03
C ALA A 87 23.22 -3.80 5.47
N THR A 88 22.35 -3.89 6.48
CA THR A 88 22.72 -3.80 7.91
C THR A 88 23.01 -5.17 8.53
N GLY A 89 22.77 -6.26 7.79
CA GLY A 89 22.89 -7.63 8.28
C GLY A 89 21.62 -8.15 8.96
N LYS A 90 20.50 -7.44 8.89
CA LYS A 90 19.20 -7.92 9.39
C LYS A 90 18.68 -9.01 8.45
N ARG A 91 18.29 -10.16 9.03
CA ARG A 91 17.63 -11.25 8.30
C ARG A 91 16.25 -10.80 7.81
N ILE A 92 16.05 -10.80 6.50
CA ILE A 92 14.77 -10.42 5.88
C ILE A 92 14.00 -11.65 5.40
N TRP A 93 14.69 -12.60 4.81
CA TRP A 93 14.10 -13.85 4.34
C TRP A 93 15.05 -15.01 4.61
N TYR A 94 14.49 -16.18 4.90
CA TYR A 94 15.26 -17.41 5.12
C TYR A 94 14.38 -18.63 4.86
N THR A 95 15.00 -19.76 4.54
CA THR A 95 14.29 -21.03 4.39
C THR A 95 13.94 -21.61 5.77
N GLN A 96 12.65 -21.62 6.11
CA GLN A 96 12.17 -22.26 7.34
C GLN A 96 12.48 -23.76 7.25
N SER A 97 13.24 -24.31 8.22
CA SER A 97 13.64 -25.73 8.36
C SER A 97 14.99 -26.18 7.75
N ALA A 98 15.85 -25.30 7.23
CA ALA A 98 17.12 -25.72 6.61
C ALA A 98 18.34 -25.86 7.57
N GLY A 99 18.18 -25.66 8.87
CA GLY A 99 19.32 -25.47 9.79
C GLY A 99 20.12 -26.72 10.21
N SER A 100 19.69 -27.94 9.87
CA SER A 100 20.46 -29.15 10.22
C SER A 100 20.52 -30.15 9.06
N GLY A 101 21.71 -30.36 8.51
CA GLY A 101 21.99 -31.44 7.56
C GLY A 101 22.12 -31.03 6.10
N VAL A 102 22.00 -29.74 5.76
CA VAL A 102 22.32 -29.24 4.41
C VAL A 102 23.81 -29.38 4.15
N ALA A 103 24.17 -29.93 3.00
CA ALA A 103 25.54 -30.14 2.55
C ALA A 103 25.91 -29.23 1.36
N TYR A 104 24.94 -28.93 0.49
CA TYR A 104 25.13 -28.04 -0.66
C TYR A 104 23.77 -27.50 -1.14
N ALA A 105 23.83 -26.46 -1.96
CA ALA A 105 22.69 -26.02 -2.77
C ALA A 105 22.95 -26.29 -4.25
N SER A 106 21.91 -26.43 -5.06
CA SER A 106 22.06 -26.64 -6.51
C SER A 106 20.89 -26.09 -7.29
N MET A 107 21.16 -25.57 -8.49
CA MET A 107 20.15 -25.20 -9.47
C MET A 107 20.04 -26.34 -10.48
N LEU A 108 18.90 -27.02 -10.51
CA LEU A 108 18.66 -28.16 -11.40
C LEU A 108 18.20 -27.68 -12.79
N ASP A 109 18.42 -28.52 -13.81
CA ASP A 109 17.97 -28.26 -15.20
C ASP A 109 16.44 -28.08 -15.33
N THR A 110 15.69 -28.58 -14.35
CA THR A 110 14.23 -28.38 -14.25
C THR A 110 13.84 -26.96 -13.87
N GLY A 111 14.78 -26.15 -13.38
CA GLY A 111 14.50 -24.85 -12.76
C GLY A 111 14.30 -24.92 -11.24
N ASN A 112 14.38 -26.11 -10.65
CA ASN A 112 14.24 -26.29 -9.21
C ASN A 112 15.55 -25.93 -8.49
N PHE A 113 15.50 -24.98 -7.58
CA PHE A 113 16.61 -24.63 -6.69
C PHE A 113 16.46 -25.42 -5.40
N VAL A 114 17.45 -26.25 -5.07
CA VAL A 114 17.36 -27.21 -3.96
C VAL A 114 18.48 -26.99 -2.95
N LEU A 115 18.16 -27.18 -1.67
CA LEU A 115 19.13 -27.41 -0.59
C LEU A 115 19.13 -28.91 -0.29
N ALA A 116 20.27 -29.56 -0.39
CA ALA A 116 20.38 -31.02 -0.30
C ALA A 116 21.35 -31.45 0.80
N ASN A 117 21.06 -32.60 1.41
CA ASN A 117 21.94 -33.22 2.41
C ASN A 117 23.05 -34.07 1.76
N ARG A 118 23.91 -34.70 2.57
CA ARG A 118 25.01 -35.57 2.08
C ARG A 118 24.53 -36.82 1.32
N SER A 119 23.28 -37.22 1.52
CA SER A 119 22.61 -38.32 0.82
C SER A 119 21.86 -37.85 -0.43
N SER A 120 22.06 -36.59 -0.84
CA SER A 120 21.38 -35.93 -1.96
C SER A 120 19.85 -35.84 -1.81
N SER A 121 19.33 -36.02 -0.60
CA SER A 121 17.91 -35.79 -0.32
C SER A 121 17.64 -34.31 -0.15
N TYR A 122 16.55 -33.82 -0.73
CA TYR A 122 16.17 -32.41 -0.65
C TYR A 122 15.67 -32.09 0.76
N VAL A 123 16.33 -31.14 1.41
CA VAL A 123 15.92 -30.56 2.69
C VAL A 123 14.95 -29.41 2.46
N TRP A 124 15.15 -28.68 1.36
CA TRP A 124 14.27 -27.60 0.92
C TRP A 124 14.35 -27.47 -0.61
N GLU A 125 13.27 -27.04 -1.24
CA GLU A 125 13.23 -26.80 -2.68
C GLU A 125 12.30 -25.61 -3.04
N SER A 126 12.66 -24.88 -4.11
CA SER A 126 11.86 -23.75 -4.60
C SER A 126 10.53 -24.22 -5.20
N PHE A 127 10.49 -25.43 -5.76
CA PHE A 127 9.28 -26.01 -6.35
C PHE A 127 8.15 -26.25 -5.35
N SER A 128 8.48 -26.45 -4.07
CA SER A 128 7.50 -26.56 -2.99
C SER A 128 6.98 -25.19 -2.51
N HIS A 129 7.54 -24.08 -3.02
CA HIS A 129 7.20 -22.70 -2.66
C HIS A 129 6.97 -21.84 -3.91
N PRO A 130 6.01 -22.17 -4.79
CA PRO A 130 5.78 -21.42 -6.01
C PRO A 130 5.37 -19.96 -5.74
N THR A 131 5.53 -19.09 -6.74
CA THR A 131 5.09 -17.69 -6.67
C THR A 131 3.84 -17.48 -7.52
N ASP A 132 3.99 -17.00 -8.76
CA ASP A 132 2.90 -16.85 -9.73
C ASP A 132 2.98 -17.89 -10.87
N THR A 133 4.04 -18.69 -10.91
CA THR A 133 4.39 -19.57 -12.03
C THR A 133 4.66 -21.00 -11.55
N ILE A 134 4.19 -21.97 -12.34
CA ILE A 134 4.52 -23.39 -12.24
C ILE A 134 5.29 -23.82 -13.50
N LEU A 135 6.35 -24.60 -13.31
CA LEU A 135 7.21 -25.10 -14.37
C LEU A 135 6.94 -26.59 -14.69
N PRO A 136 7.34 -27.06 -15.87
CA PRO A 136 7.33 -28.49 -16.15
C PRO A 136 8.14 -29.28 -15.11
N SER A 137 7.70 -30.50 -14.79
CA SER A 137 8.15 -31.35 -13.68
C SER A 137 7.75 -30.89 -12.27
N GLN A 138 7.12 -29.73 -12.13
CA GLN A 138 6.63 -29.24 -10.84
C GLN A 138 5.24 -29.80 -10.52
N THR A 139 5.01 -30.04 -9.23
CA THR A 139 3.73 -30.51 -8.70
C THR A 139 3.23 -29.54 -7.63
N LEU A 140 1.96 -29.16 -7.73
CA LEU A 140 1.25 -28.42 -6.70
C LEU A 140 0.42 -29.42 -5.88
N ASN A 141 0.78 -29.58 -4.61
CA ASN A 141 0.03 -30.42 -3.67
C ASN A 141 -1.22 -29.67 -3.16
N GLN A 142 -2.10 -30.38 -2.44
CA GLN A 142 -3.19 -29.74 -1.71
C GLN A 142 -2.66 -28.63 -0.77
N ASN A 143 -3.42 -27.54 -0.66
CA ASN A 143 -3.02 -26.27 -0.02
C ASN A 143 -1.89 -25.52 -0.73
N GLY A 144 -1.41 -26.02 -1.87
CA GLY A 144 -0.47 -25.29 -2.71
C GLY A 144 -1.19 -24.15 -3.42
N ILE A 145 -0.62 -22.95 -3.33
CA ILE A 145 -1.20 -21.72 -3.89
C ILE A 145 -0.16 -21.03 -4.76
N LEU A 146 -0.59 -20.57 -5.93
CA LEU A 146 0.10 -19.57 -6.73
C LEU A 146 -0.64 -18.26 -6.56
N TYR A 147 0.08 -17.19 -6.23
CA TYR A 147 -0.47 -15.84 -6.17
C TYR A 147 -0.02 -15.04 -7.38
N ALA A 148 -0.98 -14.43 -8.07
CA ALA A 148 -0.69 -13.49 -9.14
C ALA A 148 0.22 -12.36 -8.63
N ARG A 149 0.97 -11.74 -9.53
CA ARG A 149 1.66 -10.49 -9.21
C ARG A 149 0.69 -9.30 -9.17
N TYR A 150 1.05 -8.24 -8.46
CA TYR A 150 0.19 -7.07 -8.26
C TYR A 150 -0.11 -6.33 -9.57
N THR A 151 0.93 -6.05 -10.36
CA THR A 151 0.82 -5.51 -11.73
C THR A 151 1.85 -6.16 -12.63
N ALA A 152 1.86 -5.83 -13.93
CA ALA A 152 2.87 -6.32 -14.87
C ALA A 152 4.32 -6.07 -14.41
N THR A 153 4.56 -4.96 -13.69
CA THR A 153 5.90 -4.53 -13.24
C THR A 153 6.12 -4.71 -11.73
N ASN A 154 5.06 -4.82 -10.92
CA ASN A 154 5.15 -5.03 -9.48
C ASN A 154 4.95 -6.52 -9.13
N TYR A 155 6.02 -7.16 -8.69
CA TYR A 155 6.05 -8.60 -8.37
C TYR A 155 5.42 -8.97 -7.03
N SER A 156 5.04 -7.99 -6.19
CA SER A 156 4.33 -8.27 -4.93
C SER A 156 3.03 -9.05 -5.16
N THR A 157 2.51 -9.61 -4.09
CA THR A 157 1.31 -10.44 -4.08
C THR A 157 0.10 -9.63 -4.53
N GLY A 158 -0.56 -10.13 -5.56
CA GLY A 158 -1.71 -9.52 -6.21
C GLY A 158 -3.05 -10.03 -5.68
N ARG A 159 -4.09 -9.87 -6.50
CA ARG A 159 -5.50 -10.06 -6.09
C ARG A 159 -6.13 -11.37 -6.53
N PHE A 160 -5.35 -12.22 -7.19
CA PHE A 160 -5.82 -13.47 -7.76
C PHE A 160 -4.92 -14.60 -7.28
N LEU A 161 -5.53 -15.75 -7.03
CA LEU A 161 -4.81 -16.95 -6.68
C LEU A 161 -5.27 -18.15 -7.52
N PHE A 162 -4.39 -19.12 -7.65
CA PHE A 162 -4.65 -20.43 -8.21
C PHE A 162 -4.27 -21.48 -7.17
N SER A 163 -5.20 -22.34 -6.79
CA SER A 163 -5.00 -23.24 -5.64
C SER A 163 -5.62 -24.60 -5.88
N LEU A 164 -4.89 -25.65 -5.49
CA LEU A 164 -5.50 -26.96 -5.25
C LEU A 164 -5.94 -27.02 -3.79
N GLN A 165 -7.25 -26.88 -3.56
CA GLN A 165 -7.84 -26.82 -2.24
C GLN A 165 -7.80 -28.18 -1.52
N PRO A 166 -7.87 -28.21 -0.19
CA PRO A 166 -7.85 -29.45 0.59
C PRO A 166 -9.09 -30.34 0.36
N ASP A 167 -10.18 -29.78 -0.17
CA ASP A 167 -11.35 -30.53 -0.64
C ASP A 167 -11.11 -31.24 -2.00
N GLY A 168 -9.94 -31.05 -2.61
CA GLY A 168 -9.54 -31.64 -3.89
C GLY A 168 -9.89 -30.79 -5.12
N ASN A 169 -10.59 -29.68 -4.96
CA ASN A 169 -10.97 -28.81 -6.07
C ASN A 169 -9.79 -27.91 -6.48
N LEU A 170 -9.57 -27.80 -7.79
CA LEU A 170 -8.60 -26.86 -8.35
C LEU A 170 -9.34 -25.58 -8.73
N VAL A 171 -8.92 -24.43 -8.22
CA VAL A 171 -9.64 -23.16 -8.42
C VAL A 171 -8.74 -22.02 -8.85
N LEU A 172 -9.33 -21.11 -9.62
CA LEU A 172 -8.89 -19.72 -9.74
C LEU A 172 -9.88 -18.84 -8.95
N ALA A 173 -9.36 -17.99 -8.09
CA ALA A 173 -10.18 -17.18 -7.20
C ALA A 173 -9.61 -15.78 -6.99
N THR A 174 -10.50 -14.84 -6.68
CA THR A 174 -10.12 -13.53 -6.13
C THR A 174 -9.70 -13.69 -4.67
N THR A 175 -8.92 -12.74 -4.16
CA THR A 175 -8.58 -12.63 -2.73
C THR A 175 -9.35 -11.51 -2.05
N ASN A 176 -9.46 -11.54 -0.72
CA ASN A 176 -9.91 -10.39 0.07
C ASN A 176 -8.82 -9.32 0.16
N PHE A 177 -8.31 -8.89 -1.00
CA PHE A 177 -7.17 -7.99 -1.11
C PHE A 177 -7.36 -6.72 -0.23
N PRO A 178 -6.36 -6.30 0.56
CA PRO A 178 -4.94 -6.71 0.54
C PRO A 178 -4.62 -7.96 1.37
N GLN A 179 -5.62 -8.73 1.82
CA GLN A 179 -5.39 -10.01 2.47
C GLN A 179 -5.31 -11.14 1.45
N ASP A 180 -4.46 -12.13 1.74
CA ASP A 180 -4.21 -13.28 0.86
C ASP A 180 -5.25 -14.39 0.99
N THR A 181 -6.30 -14.16 1.79
CA THR A 181 -7.40 -15.11 1.98
C THR A 181 -8.27 -15.17 0.73
N LEU A 182 -8.70 -16.38 0.36
CA LEU A 182 -9.63 -16.62 -0.73
C LEU A 182 -10.95 -15.87 -0.51
N ASN A 183 -11.45 -15.19 -1.55
CA ASN A 183 -12.74 -14.51 -1.56
C ASN A 183 -13.77 -15.35 -2.34
N GLU A 184 -13.71 -15.34 -3.67
CA GLU A 184 -14.67 -16.04 -4.51
C GLU A 184 -13.99 -16.71 -5.71
N ALA A 185 -14.31 -17.98 -5.96
CA ALA A 185 -13.80 -18.72 -7.10
C ALA A 185 -14.57 -18.32 -8.37
N TYR A 186 -13.84 -17.98 -9.43
CA TYR A 186 -14.42 -17.64 -10.74
C TYR A 186 -14.19 -18.71 -11.80
N TRP A 187 -13.34 -19.70 -11.50
CA TRP A 187 -13.16 -20.89 -12.31
C TRP A 187 -12.73 -22.04 -11.42
N SER A 188 -13.23 -23.24 -11.70
CA SER A 188 -12.91 -24.42 -10.91
C SER A 188 -13.01 -25.70 -11.73
N VAL A 189 -12.18 -26.67 -11.36
CA VAL A 189 -12.31 -28.07 -11.78
C VAL A 189 -12.65 -28.89 -10.55
N GLU A 190 -13.88 -29.41 -10.52
CA GLU A 190 -14.43 -30.12 -9.38
C GLU A 190 -13.90 -31.56 -9.32
N ASN A 191 -13.19 -31.88 -8.25
CA ASN A 191 -12.70 -33.23 -7.93
C ASN A 191 -12.88 -33.49 -6.43
N PRO A 192 -14.12 -33.43 -5.92
CA PRO A 192 -14.40 -33.38 -4.49
C PRO A 192 -13.90 -34.65 -3.81
N ASN A 193 -13.07 -34.46 -2.78
CA ASN A 193 -12.41 -35.48 -1.96
C ASN A 193 -11.47 -36.44 -2.72
N THR A 194 -11.27 -36.26 -4.02
CA THR A 194 -10.45 -37.15 -4.87
C THR A 194 -9.21 -36.45 -5.39
N GLY A 195 -9.28 -35.15 -5.69
CA GLY A 195 -8.14 -34.36 -6.18
C GLY A 195 -7.01 -34.29 -5.14
N PHE A 196 -5.82 -34.71 -5.54
CA PHE A 196 -4.66 -34.84 -4.65
C PHE A 196 -3.46 -34.01 -5.09
N ARG A 197 -3.15 -34.00 -6.39
CA ARG A 197 -2.01 -33.27 -6.95
C ARG A 197 -2.35 -32.69 -8.31
N PHE A 198 -1.99 -31.43 -8.51
CA PHE A 198 -1.93 -30.81 -9.82
C PHE A 198 -0.49 -30.91 -10.34
N ILE A 199 -0.31 -31.52 -11.51
CA ILE A 199 0.99 -31.86 -12.07
C ILE A 199 1.15 -31.13 -13.40
N PHE A 200 2.24 -30.40 -13.57
CA PHE A 200 2.71 -29.95 -14.87
C PHE A 200 3.87 -30.85 -15.30
N ASN A 201 3.61 -31.80 -16.20
CA ASN A 201 4.62 -32.81 -16.56
C ASN A 201 5.56 -32.35 -17.68
N GLU A 202 6.64 -33.10 -17.89
CA GLU A 202 7.66 -32.84 -18.90
C GLU A 202 7.16 -32.97 -20.36
N SER A 203 5.98 -33.55 -20.56
CA SER A 203 5.36 -33.66 -21.88
C SER A 203 4.50 -32.44 -22.23
N GLY A 204 4.40 -31.44 -21.34
CA GLY A 204 3.59 -30.25 -21.58
C GLY A 204 2.11 -30.41 -21.18
N PHE A 205 1.77 -31.44 -20.38
CA PHE A 205 0.43 -31.67 -19.90
C PHE A 205 0.26 -31.17 -18.47
N MET A 206 -0.84 -30.46 -18.23
CA MET A 206 -1.28 -30.02 -16.91
C MET A 206 -2.57 -30.74 -16.53
N TYR A 207 -2.56 -31.45 -15.41
CA TYR A 207 -3.69 -32.28 -14.98
C TYR A 207 -3.73 -32.49 -13.47
N VAL A 208 -4.91 -32.86 -12.97
CA VAL A 208 -5.15 -33.28 -11.58
C VAL A 208 -5.19 -34.80 -11.49
N THR A 209 -4.58 -35.34 -10.44
CA THR A 209 -4.55 -36.78 -10.11
C THR A 209 -5.15 -37.07 -8.75
N SER A 210 -5.64 -38.29 -8.57
CA SER A 210 -6.01 -38.85 -7.27
C SER A 210 -4.82 -39.46 -6.52
N LYS A 211 -5.02 -39.80 -5.24
CA LYS A 211 -3.99 -40.43 -4.37
C LYS A 211 -3.40 -41.73 -4.93
N ASN A 212 -4.17 -42.49 -5.70
CA ASN A 212 -3.73 -43.73 -6.35
C ASN A 212 -3.04 -43.49 -7.71
N GLY A 213 -2.85 -42.23 -8.12
CA GLY A 213 -2.23 -41.85 -9.39
C GLY A 213 -3.14 -41.86 -10.61
N SER A 214 -4.45 -42.09 -10.46
CA SER A 214 -5.39 -41.98 -11.60
C SER A 214 -5.52 -40.53 -12.06
N LEU A 215 -5.55 -40.33 -13.38
CA LEU A 215 -5.85 -39.05 -14.01
C LEU A 215 -7.33 -38.70 -13.76
N LEU A 216 -7.61 -37.54 -13.18
CA LEU A 216 -8.96 -37.08 -12.90
C LEU A 216 -9.44 -36.03 -13.90
N SER A 217 -8.61 -35.03 -14.18
CA SER A 217 -8.98 -33.92 -15.06
C SER A 217 -7.76 -33.35 -15.75
N THR A 218 -7.89 -33.06 -17.05
CA THR A 218 -6.85 -32.37 -17.84
C THR A 218 -7.21 -30.90 -17.95
N ILE A 219 -6.28 -30.02 -17.59
CA ILE A 219 -6.47 -28.56 -17.62
C ILE A 219 -5.93 -28.01 -18.94
N SER A 220 -4.76 -28.48 -19.35
CA SER A 220 -4.12 -28.03 -20.58
C SER A 220 -3.24 -29.13 -21.14
N SER A 221 -3.16 -29.18 -22.45
CA SER A 221 -2.19 -29.97 -23.19
C SER A 221 -1.63 -29.11 -24.32
N THR A 222 -0.35 -29.29 -24.62
CA THR A 222 0.28 -28.68 -25.78
C THR A 222 0.86 -29.75 -26.69
N MET A 223 0.85 -29.49 -28.00
CA MET A 223 1.43 -30.41 -28.99
C MET A 223 2.93 -30.16 -29.20
N VAL A 224 3.47 -29.06 -28.65
CA VAL A 224 4.89 -28.72 -28.84
C VAL A 224 5.77 -29.41 -27.79
N SER A 225 6.92 -29.93 -28.23
CA SER A 225 7.86 -30.64 -27.37
C SER A 225 8.72 -29.67 -26.55
N MET A 226 8.97 -29.99 -25.28
CA MET A 226 9.94 -29.27 -24.45
C MET A 226 11.38 -29.35 -24.98
N LYS A 227 11.68 -30.28 -25.89
CA LYS A 227 12.98 -30.32 -26.57
C LYS A 227 13.20 -29.06 -27.39
N ASP A 228 12.15 -28.59 -28.07
CA ASP A 228 12.21 -27.47 -29.02
C ASP A 228 11.70 -26.15 -28.40
N PHE A 229 10.95 -26.22 -27.29
CA PHE A 229 10.32 -25.06 -26.64
C PHE A 229 10.60 -25.01 -25.13
N TYR A 230 10.79 -23.81 -24.59
CA TYR A 230 10.61 -23.56 -23.16
C TYR A 230 9.11 -23.42 -22.87
N GLN A 231 8.67 -23.92 -21.71
CA GLN A 231 7.27 -23.86 -21.29
C GLN A 231 7.16 -23.37 -19.84
N ARG A 232 6.08 -22.67 -19.55
CA ARG A 232 5.69 -22.26 -18.19
C ARG A 232 4.18 -22.09 -18.13
N ALA A 233 3.60 -22.21 -16.95
CA ALA A 233 2.22 -21.78 -16.73
C ALA A 233 2.18 -20.75 -15.61
N THR A 234 1.58 -19.59 -15.88
CA THR A 234 1.64 -18.42 -14.99
C THR A 234 0.23 -17.89 -14.75
N LEU A 235 -0.08 -17.61 -13.48
CA LEU A 235 -1.23 -16.81 -13.10
C LEU A 235 -0.87 -15.34 -13.27
N GLU A 236 -1.33 -14.74 -14.36
CA GLU A 236 -1.03 -13.36 -14.67
C GLU A 236 -1.74 -12.38 -13.72
N TYR A 237 -1.22 -11.17 -13.60
CA TYR A 237 -1.76 -10.12 -12.71
C TYR A 237 -3.23 -9.78 -12.99
N ASN A 238 -3.71 -10.07 -14.20
CA ASN A 238 -5.10 -9.89 -14.62
C ASN A 238 -6.01 -11.10 -14.33
N GLY A 239 -5.54 -12.07 -13.54
CA GLY A 239 -6.32 -13.21 -13.06
C GLY A 239 -6.47 -14.37 -14.06
N VAL A 240 -5.89 -14.26 -15.25
CA VAL A 240 -5.95 -15.34 -16.25
C VAL A 240 -4.70 -16.22 -16.13
N PHE A 241 -4.92 -17.51 -15.91
CA PHE A 241 -3.87 -18.53 -15.88
C PHE A 241 -3.51 -18.95 -17.31
N ARG A 242 -2.26 -18.75 -17.71
CA ARG A 242 -1.82 -18.96 -19.10
C ARG A 242 -0.71 -20.00 -19.17
N HIS A 243 -0.88 -20.96 -20.07
CA HIS A 243 0.18 -21.86 -20.51
C HIS A 243 0.95 -21.20 -21.65
N TYR A 244 2.21 -20.86 -21.41
CA TYR A 244 3.10 -20.22 -22.37
C TYR A 244 4.11 -21.19 -22.95
N VAL A 245 4.42 -21.01 -24.24
CA VAL A 245 5.50 -21.68 -24.97
C VAL A 245 6.44 -20.63 -25.58
N TYR A 246 7.74 -20.93 -25.63
CA TYR A 246 8.76 -20.08 -26.27
C TYR A 246 9.72 -20.94 -27.09
N PRO A 247 9.91 -20.68 -28.39
CA PRO A 247 10.79 -21.49 -29.22
C PRO A 247 12.26 -21.31 -28.81
N LYS A 248 13.00 -22.42 -28.67
CA LYS A 248 14.44 -22.39 -28.37
C LYS A 248 15.29 -21.95 -29.57
N ASN A 249 14.77 -22.14 -30.77
CA ASN A 249 15.41 -21.78 -32.04
C ASN A 249 14.36 -21.28 -33.04
N THR A 250 14.78 -20.43 -33.97
CA THR A 250 13.92 -19.87 -35.05
C THR A 250 13.40 -20.92 -36.04
N SER A 251 14.08 -22.05 -36.14
CA SER A 251 13.77 -23.18 -37.02
C SER A 251 13.50 -24.40 -36.15
N SER A 252 12.26 -24.51 -35.66
CA SER A 252 11.80 -25.71 -34.95
C SER A 252 11.41 -26.79 -35.96
N SER A 253 11.39 -28.05 -35.54
CA SER A 253 10.84 -29.17 -36.33
C SER A 253 9.39 -28.95 -36.79
N SER A 254 8.68 -28.04 -36.11
CA SER A 254 7.28 -27.67 -36.32
C SER A 254 7.03 -26.40 -37.14
N GLY A 255 8.08 -25.74 -37.67
CA GLY A 255 7.95 -24.53 -38.50
C GLY A 255 8.76 -23.34 -37.99
N ARG A 256 8.57 -22.17 -38.63
CA ARG A 256 9.19 -20.88 -38.26
C ARG A 256 8.35 -20.20 -37.18
N TRP A 257 8.98 -19.89 -36.04
CA TRP A 257 8.33 -19.25 -34.90
C TRP A 257 9.03 -17.94 -34.56
N ASP A 258 8.26 -16.97 -34.06
CA ASP A 258 8.80 -15.74 -33.50
C ASP A 258 9.45 -16.02 -32.14
N MET A 259 10.60 -15.40 -31.87
CA MET A 259 11.36 -15.57 -30.63
C MET A 259 10.71 -14.80 -29.46
N ALA A 260 9.44 -15.09 -29.18
CA ALA A 260 8.60 -14.46 -28.18
C ALA A 260 7.72 -15.51 -27.47
N TRP A 261 7.23 -15.17 -26.27
CA TRP A 261 6.25 -16.00 -25.57
C TRP A 261 4.92 -15.98 -26.33
N SER A 262 4.36 -17.17 -26.57
CA SER A 262 3.02 -17.32 -27.12
C SER A 262 2.16 -18.16 -26.17
N THR A 263 0.87 -17.82 -26.11
CA THR A 263 -0.10 -18.52 -25.26
C THR A 263 -0.60 -19.77 -25.98
N SER A 264 -0.33 -20.95 -25.43
CA SER A 264 -0.85 -22.23 -25.93
C SER A 264 -2.29 -22.48 -25.49
N SER A 265 -2.65 -22.06 -24.27
CA SER A 265 -3.99 -22.18 -23.70
C SER A 265 -4.11 -21.27 -22.46
N TYR A 266 -5.32 -20.96 -22.04
CA TYR A 266 -5.56 -20.10 -20.89
C TYR A 266 -6.92 -20.36 -20.26
N GLU A 267 -7.01 -20.10 -18.95
CA GLU A 267 -8.24 -20.23 -18.16
C GLU A 267 -8.43 -19.01 -17.25
N PRO A 268 -9.68 -18.53 -17.06
CA PRO A 268 -10.87 -18.88 -17.83
C PRO A 268 -10.85 -18.26 -19.24
N PRO A 269 -11.73 -18.69 -20.17
CA PRO A 269 -11.83 -18.11 -21.50
C PRO A 269 -12.21 -16.63 -21.52
N ASN A 270 -13.02 -16.18 -20.55
CA ASN A 270 -13.38 -14.77 -20.41
C ASN A 270 -13.62 -14.41 -18.94
N ILE A 271 -12.58 -13.91 -18.28
CA ILE A 271 -12.63 -13.56 -16.86
C ILE A 271 -13.66 -12.45 -16.54
N CYS A 272 -13.92 -11.53 -17.47
CA CYS A 272 -14.92 -10.46 -17.30
C CYS A 272 -16.35 -11.00 -17.12
N MET A 273 -16.61 -12.20 -17.66
CA MET A 273 -17.89 -12.89 -17.53
C MET A 273 -17.88 -13.97 -16.44
N SER A 274 -16.70 -14.49 -16.09
CA SER A 274 -16.52 -15.52 -15.06
C SER A 274 -16.58 -14.99 -13.63
N ILE A 275 -16.08 -13.79 -13.38
CA ILE A 275 -16.15 -13.20 -12.03
C ILE A 275 -17.54 -12.64 -11.79
N LEU A 276 -18.24 -13.23 -10.83
CA LEU A 276 -19.60 -12.86 -10.41
C LEU A 276 -19.64 -12.61 -8.90
N GLU A 277 -18.60 -11.99 -8.36
CA GLU A 277 -18.41 -11.97 -6.91
C GLU A 277 -19.44 -11.10 -6.19
N SER A 278 -19.96 -11.60 -5.07
CA SER A 278 -20.94 -10.88 -4.25
C SER A 278 -20.30 -9.74 -3.44
N ARG A 279 -19.00 -9.86 -3.17
CA ARG A 279 -18.20 -8.90 -2.39
C ARG A 279 -16.86 -8.72 -3.08
N GLY A 280 -16.59 -7.51 -3.56
CA GLY A 280 -15.34 -7.15 -4.22
C GLY A 280 -15.58 -6.38 -5.52
N GLY A 281 -14.49 -5.94 -6.16
CA GLY A 281 -14.54 -5.06 -7.33
C GLY A 281 -14.64 -5.80 -8.68
N GLY A 282 -14.58 -7.13 -8.69
CA GLY A 282 -14.49 -7.94 -9.89
C GLY A 282 -13.12 -7.83 -10.57
N ALA A 283 -13.09 -8.19 -11.87
CA ALA A 283 -11.85 -8.21 -12.66
C ALA A 283 -11.11 -6.85 -12.67
N CYS A 284 -11.84 -5.73 -12.78
CA CYS A 284 -11.29 -4.39 -12.98
C CYS A 284 -11.41 -3.46 -11.77
N GLY A 285 -11.75 -4.01 -10.60
CA GLY A 285 -12.01 -3.18 -9.42
C GLY A 285 -13.34 -2.41 -9.52
N PHE A 286 -13.72 -1.77 -8.41
CA PHE A 286 -14.99 -1.07 -8.32
C PHE A 286 -15.12 0.03 -9.37
N ASN A 287 -16.32 0.18 -9.93
CA ASN A 287 -16.69 1.18 -10.96
C ASN A 287 -15.91 1.05 -12.29
N GLY A 288 -15.03 0.05 -12.43
CA GLY A 288 -14.32 -0.26 -13.67
C GLY A 288 -15.12 -1.23 -14.54
N LEU A 289 -14.98 -1.11 -15.86
CA LEU A 289 -15.59 -1.99 -16.85
C LEU A 289 -14.53 -2.91 -17.45
N CYS A 290 -14.74 -4.22 -17.34
CA CYS A 290 -13.89 -5.25 -17.93
C CYS A 290 -14.36 -5.59 -19.34
N LYS A 291 -13.46 -5.55 -20.31
CA LYS A 291 -13.68 -6.03 -21.68
C LYS A 291 -12.63 -7.08 -21.99
N PHE A 292 -13.04 -8.20 -22.58
CA PHE A 292 -12.09 -9.23 -22.99
C PHE A 292 -11.78 -9.09 -24.48
N GLU A 293 -10.49 -8.94 -24.81
CA GLU A 293 -9.98 -8.84 -26.17
C GLU A 293 -8.98 -9.98 -26.45
N ASP A 294 -8.42 -10.03 -27.66
CA ASP A 294 -7.54 -11.13 -28.09
C ASP A 294 -6.31 -11.34 -27.19
N GLN A 295 -5.83 -10.28 -26.53
CA GLN A 295 -4.66 -10.33 -25.65
C GLN A 295 -5.03 -10.61 -24.17
N GLY A 296 -6.32 -10.62 -23.83
CA GLY A 296 -6.84 -10.81 -22.48
C GLY A 296 -7.81 -9.72 -22.04
N PRO A 297 -8.13 -9.65 -20.73
CA PRO A 297 -8.99 -8.61 -20.20
C PRO A 297 -8.29 -7.25 -20.19
N THR A 298 -9.03 -6.22 -20.57
CA THR A 298 -8.66 -4.80 -20.44
C THR A 298 -9.68 -4.12 -19.53
N CYS A 299 -9.20 -3.15 -18.76
CA CYS A 299 -10.01 -2.37 -17.85
C CYS A 299 -10.17 -0.96 -18.39
N GLN A 300 -11.39 -0.42 -18.33
CA GLN A 300 -11.67 0.96 -18.72
C GLN A 300 -12.68 1.59 -17.76
N CYS A 301 -12.57 2.91 -17.56
CA CYS A 301 -13.56 3.65 -16.81
C CYS A 301 -14.70 4.12 -17.73
N PRO A 302 -15.95 4.13 -17.25
CA PRO A 302 -17.03 4.78 -17.98
C PRO A 302 -16.77 6.29 -18.08
N ASN A 303 -17.41 6.94 -19.05
CA ASN A 303 -17.31 8.39 -19.21
C ASN A 303 -17.70 9.13 -17.92
N GLY A 304 -16.94 10.17 -17.57
CA GLY A 304 -17.12 10.91 -16.31
C GLY A 304 -16.51 10.23 -15.09
N TYR A 305 -15.77 9.13 -15.30
CA TYR A 305 -14.96 8.46 -14.30
C TYR A 305 -13.51 8.37 -14.78
N SER A 306 -12.58 8.41 -13.83
CA SER A 306 -11.15 8.21 -14.06
C SER A 306 -10.62 7.08 -13.19
N PHE A 307 -9.49 6.47 -13.59
CA PHE A 307 -8.82 5.48 -12.76
C PHE A 307 -8.45 6.09 -11.42
N ILE A 308 -8.60 5.32 -10.34
CA ILE A 308 -8.15 5.74 -9.01
C ILE A 308 -6.64 5.95 -9.02
N ASP A 309 -5.91 5.07 -9.70
CA ASP A 309 -4.48 5.18 -9.98
C ASP A 309 -4.25 4.85 -11.46
N PRO A 310 -3.75 5.80 -12.28
CA PRO A 310 -3.46 5.56 -13.69
C PRO A 310 -2.42 4.47 -13.96
N ASN A 311 -1.60 4.11 -12.97
CA ASN A 311 -0.60 3.04 -13.09
C ASN A 311 -1.13 1.68 -12.61
N ASP A 312 -2.36 1.64 -12.12
CA ASP A 312 -3.02 0.44 -11.59
C ASP A 312 -4.50 0.44 -11.97
N GLU A 313 -4.76 0.03 -13.21
CA GLU A 313 -6.10 -0.05 -13.79
C GLU A 313 -7.03 -0.98 -13.01
N LEU A 314 -6.45 -1.98 -12.35
CA LEU A 314 -7.14 -2.97 -11.55
C LEU A 314 -7.74 -2.35 -10.29
N ARG A 315 -7.21 -1.23 -9.79
CA ARG A 315 -7.71 -0.53 -8.59
C ARG A 315 -9.13 0.00 -8.72
N GLY A 316 -9.64 0.11 -9.95
CA GLY A 316 -10.98 0.59 -10.26
C GLY A 316 -11.02 2.09 -10.55
N CYS A 317 -12.24 2.62 -10.63
CA CYS A 317 -12.50 3.98 -11.09
C CYS A 317 -13.18 4.82 -10.00
N LYS A 318 -13.02 6.14 -10.09
CA LYS A 318 -13.71 7.14 -9.27
C LYS A 318 -14.47 8.12 -10.17
N PRO A 319 -15.61 8.67 -9.72
CA PRO A 319 -16.29 9.71 -10.46
C PRO A 319 -15.44 11.00 -10.50
N ASP A 320 -15.46 11.69 -11.64
CA ASP A 320 -14.80 13.00 -11.84
C ASP A 320 -15.67 14.17 -11.38
N PHE A 321 -16.78 13.88 -10.69
CA PHE A 321 -17.80 14.81 -10.24
C PHE A 321 -18.21 14.47 -8.81
N VAL A 322 -18.80 15.44 -8.12
CA VAL A 322 -19.32 15.24 -6.76
C VAL A 322 -20.62 14.42 -6.84
N PRO A 323 -20.73 13.27 -6.17
CA PRO A 323 -21.97 12.49 -6.15
C PRO A 323 -23.12 13.27 -5.49
N GLN A 324 -24.35 13.02 -5.93
CA GLN A 324 -25.54 13.67 -5.36
C GLN A 324 -25.68 13.36 -3.86
N SER A 325 -25.99 14.40 -3.07
CA SER A 325 -26.28 14.28 -1.64
C SER A 325 -27.77 14.26 -1.38
N CYS A 326 -28.23 13.45 -0.42
CA CYS A 326 -29.64 13.36 -0.02
C CYS A 326 -30.05 14.36 1.09
N GLY A 327 -29.26 15.43 1.32
CA GLY A 327 -29.54 16.42 2.38
C GLY A 327 -30.59 17.47 1.98
N GLU A 328 -31.23 18.13 2.96
CA GLU A 328 -32.30 19.13 2.70
C GLU A 328 -31.84 20.33 1.85
N ASP A 329 -30.55 20.69 1.91
CA ASP A 329 -29.91 21.74 1.10
C ASP A 329 -29.71 21.34 -0.39
N SER A 330 -30.02 20.10 -0.77
CA SER A 330 -29.85 19.59 -2.15
C SER A 330 -30.91 20.10 -3.15
N LYS A 331 -31.89 20.87 -2.69
CA LYS A 331 -32.98 21.41 -3.53
C LYS A 331 -32.58 22.65 -4.32
N GLU A 332 -31.42 23.27 -4.04
CA GLU A 332 -30.95 24.49 -4.72
C GLU A 332 -29.87 24.29 -5.80
N GLU A 333 -29.67 23.08 -6.31
CA GLU A 333 -28.96 22.93 -7.60
C GLU A 333 -29.95 22.50 -8.68
N THR A 334 -30.32 23.44 -9.54
CA THR A 334 -31.11 23.21 -10.75
C THR A 334 -30.37 22.23 -11.69
N ASP A 335 -30.63 20.94 -11.49
CA ASP A 335 -30.30 19.76 -12.30
C ASP A 335 -28.84 19.60 -12.81
N PRO A 336 -27.89 19.21 -11.93
CA PRO A 336 -26.48 19.05 -12.26
C PRO A 336 -26.09 17.67 -12.84
N PHE A 337 -27.03 16.75 -13.08
CA PHE A 337 -26.73 15.39 -13.55
C PHE A 337 -27.37 15.06 -14.88
N ASP A 338 -26.75 14.14 -15.63
CA ASP A 338 -27.24 13.60 -16.90
C ASP A 338 -27.06 12.06 -16.92
N ILE A 339 -27.73 11.38 -17.84
CA ILE A 339 -27.62 9.94 -18.04
C ILE A 339 -26.85 9.65 -19.33
N GLN A 340 -25.69 9.00 -19.20
CA GLN A 340 -25.00 8.41 -20.33
C GLN A 340 -25.41 6.96 -20.54
N GLU A 341 -25.70 6.61 -21.80
CA GLU A 341 -26.05 5.25 -22.18
C GLU A 341 -24.80 4.50 -22.65
N LEU A 342 -24.65 3.27 -22.16
CA LEU A 342 -23.68 2.30 -22.66
C LEU A 342 -24.40 1.00 -23.03
N GLN A 343 -24.20 0.57 -24.26
CA GLN A 343 -24.77 -0.68 -24.80
C GLN A 343 -23.89 -1.87 -24.43
N ASN A 344 -24.51 -3.05 -24.31
CA ASN A 344 -23.81 -4.32 -24.11
C ASN A 344 -22.89 -4.34 -22.87
N ALA A 345 -23.28 -3.60 -21.83
CA ALA A 345 -22.54 -3.44 -20.60
C ALA A 345 -23.43 -3.67 -19.37
N ASP A 346 -22.81 -4.11 -18.28
CA ASP A 346 -23.50 -4.44 -17.03
C ASP A 346 -22.52 -4.29 -15.84
N TYR A 347 -23.06 -4.06 -14.65
CA TYR A 347 -22.34 -4.19 -13.38
C TYR A 347 -23.02 -5.31 -12.60
N TYR A 348 -22.50 -6.54 -12.63
CA TYR A 348 -23.22 -7.66 -12.02
C TYR A 348 -23.29 -7.57 -10.48
N GLY A 349 -24.49 -7.71 -9.91
CA GLY A 349 -24.72 -7.56 -8.47
C GLY A 349 -24.81 -6.09 -8.01
N GLY A 350 -24.83 -5.87 -6.69
CA GLY A 350 -24.95 -4.50 -6.11
C GLY A 350 -26.32 -3.83 -6.32
N ASP A 351 -27.33 -4.62 -6.66
CA ASP A 351 -28.71 -4.17 -6.87
C ASP A 351 -29.38 -3.77 -5.56
N TYR A 352 -30.08 -2.64 -5.57
CA TYR A 352 -30.89 -2.22 -4.42
C TYR A 352 -32.36 -1.98 -4.77
N ALA A 353 -32.71 -1.93 -6.06
CA ALA A 353 -34.09 -1.84 -6.52
C ALA A 353 -34.27 -2.51 -7.89
N ASP A 354 -35.42 -3.16 -8.09
CA ASP A 354 -35.83 -3.81 -9.34
C ASP A 354 -37.30 -3.45 -9.64
N PHE A 355 -37.53 -2.80 -10.77
CA PHE A 355 -38.86 -2.40 -11.24
C PHE A 355 -39.18 -3.08 -12.56
N ARG A 356 -40.43 -3.53 -12.73
CA ARG A 356 -40.93 -4.21 -13.92
C ARG A 356 -42.05 -3.41 -14.56
N GLU A 357 -42.27 -3.66 -15.85
CA GLU A 357 -43.33 -3.01 -16.65
C GLU A 357 -43.17 -1.48 -16.74
N VAL A 358 -41.93 -1.00 -16.76
CA VAL A 358 -41.60 0.43 -16.84
C VAL A 358 -40.97 0.80 -18.18
N SER A 359 -41.11 2.06 -18.62
CA SER A 359 -40.42 2.55 -19.81
C SER A 359 -38.95 2.89 -19.53
N GLU A 360 -38.14 2.99 -20.58
CA GLU A 360 -36.76 3.46 -20.47
C GLU A 360 -36.69 4.88 -19.91
N ASP A 361 -37.56 5.77 -20.40
CA ASP A 361 -37.62 7.17 -19.94
C ASP A 361 -37.99 7.26 -18.46
N TRP A 362 -38.90 6.42 -18.00
CA TRP A 362 -39.22 6.32 -16.57
C TRP A 362 -38.00 5.87 -15.76
N CYS A 363 -37.26 4.87 -16.26
CA CYS A 363 -36.04 4.38 -15.60
C CYS A 363 -34.95 5.46 -15.51
N ARG A 364 -34.75 6.23 -16.59
CA ARG A 364 -33.82 7.37 -16.64
C ARG A 364 -34.20 8.41 -15.59
N GLN A 365 -35.44 8.86 -15.59
CA GLN A 365 -35.90 9.90 -14.67
C GLN A 365 -35.87 9.42 -13.22
N ASN A 366 -36.32 8.19 -12.95
CA ASN A 366 -36.30 7.63 -11.59
C ASN A 366 -34.88 7.50 -11.02
N CYS A 367 -33.87 7.23 -11.87
CA CYS A 367 -32.48 7.24 -11.44
C CYS A 367 -31.94 8.66 -11.23
N LEU A 368 -32.34 9.64 -12.06
CA LEU A 368 -31.97 11.05 -11.86
C LEU A 368 -32.52 11.62 -10.54
N ASP A 369 -33.77 11.29 -10.21
CA ASP A 369 -34.45 11.76 -9.00
C ASP A 369 -33.94 11.07 -7.72
N ASP A 370 -33.31 9.90 -7.84
CA ASP A 370 -32.79 9.13 -6.72
C ASP A 370 -31.32 9.47 -6.45
N CYS A 371 -31.06 10.09 -5.29
CA CYS A 371 -29.71 10.48 -4.85
C CYS A 371 -28.77 9.28 -4.60
N PHE A 372 -29.30 8.06 -4.42
CA PHE A 372 -28.49 6.83 -4.29
C PHE A 372 -28.26 6.13 -5.63
N CYS A 373 -29.04 6.44 -6.67
CA CYS A 373 -28.84 5.83 -7.98
C CYS A 373 -27.62 6.42 -8.66
N GLY A 374 -26.62 5.59 -8.90
CA GLY A 374 -25.49 5.95 -9.74
C GLY A 374 -25.52 5.28 -11.11
N VAL A 375 -26.12 4.09 -11.22
CA VAL A 375 -26.36 3.37 -12.48
C VAL A 375 -27.72 2.68 -12.43
N ALA A 376 -28.42 2.66 -13.57
CA ALA A 376 -29.58 1.80 -13.79
C ALA A 376 -29.37 0.91 -15.03
N LEU A 377 -29.73 -0.36 -14.95
CA LEU A 377 -29.74 -1.29 -16.07
C LEU A 377 -31.17 -1.42 -16.58
N PHE A 378 -31.41 -1.06 -17.84
CA PHE A 378 -32.70 -1.21 -18.50
C PHE A 378 -32.71 -2.37 -19.50
N ARG A 379 -33.63 -3.33 -19.31
CA ARG A 379 -33.81 -4.52 -20.16
C ARG A 379 -35.30 -4.79 -20.37
N THR A 380 -35.82 -4.54 -21.56
CA THR A 380 -37.17 -4.98 -21.99
C THR A 380 -38.26 -4.72 -20.94
N GLY A 381 -38.40 -3.48 -20.48
CA GLY A 381 -39.41 -3.11 -19.49
C GLY A 381 -39.02 -3.34 -18.03
N GLN A 382 -37.79 -3.82 -17.77
CA GLN A 382 -37.21 -3.95 -16.43
C GLN A 382 -36.16 -2.85 -16.20
N CYS A 383 -36.18 -2.23 -15.02
CA CYS A 383 -35.22 -1.22 -14.57
C CYS A 383 -34.61 -1.65 -13.23
N VAL A 384 -33.31 -1.96 -13.22
CA VAL A 384 -32.59 -2.38 -12.02
C VAL A 384 -31.60 -1.30 -11.61
N LYS A 385 -31.71 -0.76 -10.38
CA LYS A 385 -30.85 0.34 -9.88
C LYS A 385 -29.73 -0.17 -8.98
N LYS A 386 -28.57 0.47 -9.13
CA LYS A 386 -27.32 0.16 -8.43
C LYS A 386 -26.73 1.42 -7.79
N ARG A 387 -26.13 1.24 -6.62
CA ARG A 387 -25.49 2.32 -5.85
C ARG A 387 -23.97 2.13 -5.82
N LEU A 388 -23.24 3.24 -5.76
CA LEU A 388 -21.78 3.21 -5.63
C LEU A 388 -21.34 2.53 -4.32
N PRO A 389 -20.19 1.82 -4.31
CA PRO A 389 -19.39 1.44 -5.47
C PRO A 389 -20.00 0.27 -6.27
N PHE A 390 -19.82 0.25 -7.60
CA PHE A 390 -20.36 -0.80 -8.46
C PHE A 390 -19.37 -1.98 -8.61
N PRO A 391 -19.78 -3.22 -8.30
CA PRO A 391 -18.95 -4.40 -8.52
C PRO A 391 -19.10 -4.96 -9.95
N ASN A 392 -18.14 -5.78 -10.37
CA ASN A 392 -18.24 -6.65 -11.55
C ASN A 392 -18.68 -5.94 -12.85
N GLY A 393 -18.10 -4.77 -13.14
CA GLY A 393 -18.36 -4.09 -14.40
C GLY A 393 -17.81 -4.87 -15.59
N ARG A 394 -18.63 -5.06 -16.62
CA ARG A 394 -18.32 -5.91 -17.77
C ARG A 394 -18.96 -5.41 -19.05
N ILE A 395 -18.26 -5.62 -20.16
CA ILE A 395 -18.71 -5.31 -21.52
C ILE A 395 -18.57 -6.58 -22.35
N HIS A 396 -19.67 -7.01 -22.97
CA HIS A 396 -19.66 -8.20 -23.81
C HIS A 396 -20.82 -8.17 -24.82
N PRO A 397 -20.60 -8.53 -26.10
CA PRO A 397 -21.64 -8.47 -27.14
C PRO A 397 -22.94 -9.22 -26.82
N ASN A 398 -22.87 -10.28 -26.01
CA ASN A 398 -24.05 -11.07 -25.60
C ASN A 398 -24.83 -10.45 -24.42
N LEU A 399 -24.32 -9.40 -23.77
CA LEU A 399 -25.08 -8.70 -22.75
C LEU A 399 -26.17 -7.88 -23.42
N THR A 400 -27.42 -8.16 -23.09
CA THR A 400 -28.57 -7.40 -23.59
C THR A 400 -28.87 -6.22 -22.67
N GLY A 401 -29.50 -5.17 -23.20
CA GLY A 401 -29.94 -4.02 -22.42
C GLY A 401 -28.99 -2.82 -22.44
N LYS A 402 -29.47 -1.75 -21.80
CA LYS A 402 -28.84 -0.44 -21.76
C LYS A 402 -28.39 -0.13 -20.34
N LEU A 403 -27.11 0.15 -20.18
CA LEU A 403 -26.57 0.66 -18.93
C LEU A 403 -26.69 2.18 -18.94
N LEU A 404 -27.48 2.71 -18.01
CA LEU A 404 -27.79 4.12 -17.83
C LEU A 404 -26.95 4.64 -16.67
N ILE A 405 -25.85 5.32 -16.99
CA ILE A 405 -24.86 5.80 -16.03
C ILE A 405 -25.14 7.25 -15.69
N LYS A 406 -25.39 7.55 -14.41
CA LYS A 406 -25.58 8.91 -13.94
C LYS A 406 -24.23 9.61 -13.80
N VAL A 407 -24.08 10.75 -14.46
CA VAL A 407 -22.86 11.55 -14.50
C VAL A 407 -23.15 13.02 -14.22
N GLY A 408 -22.20 13.76 -13.66
CA GLY A 408 -22.32 15.21 -13.52
C GLY A 408 -22.24 15.93 -14.88
N LYS A 409 -23.11 16.92 -15.11
CA LYS A 409 -23.03 17.81 -16.29
C LYS A 409 -21.71 18.58 -16.24
N ARG A 410 -20.89 18.45 -17.28
CA ARG A 410 -19.65 19.23 -17.40
C ARG A 410 -20.02 20.69 -17.59
N ASN A 411 -19.68 21.54 -16.61
CA ASN A 411 -19.71 22.98 -16.79
C ASN A 411 -18.49 23.37 -17.66
N PRO A 412 -18.64 23.91 -18.88
CA PRO A 412 -17.50 24.22 -19.76
C PRO A 412 -16.49 25.21 -19.14
N ASN A 413 -16.91 25.94 -18.10
CA ASN A 413 -16.12 26.96 -17.43
C ASN A 413 -15.46 26.51 -16.11
N VAL A 414 -15.60 25.24 -15.72
CA VAL A 414 -14.87 24.69 -14.57
C VAL A 414 -13.80 23.76 -15.12
N LYS A 415 -12.59 24.30 -15.26
CA LYS A 415 -11.40 23.44 -15.38
C LYS A 415 -11.38 22.56 -14.13
N SER A 416 -11.53 21.26 -14.35
CA SER A 416 -11.18 20.25 -13.36
C SER A 416 -9.82 20.63 -12.78
N GLY A 417 -9.76 20.83 -11.47
CA GLY A 417 -8.53 21.07 -10.73
C GLY A 417 -7.71 19.79 -10.75
N GLY A 418 -7.13 19.46 -11.90
CA GLY A 418 -5.98 18.59 -11.97
C GLY A 418 -4.80 19.33 -11.34
N CYS A 419 -4.10 18.67 -10.44
CA CYS A 419 -2.73 19.04 -10.08
C CYS A 419 -1.91 19.05 -11.38
N ALA A 420 -1.75 20.23 -11.96
CA ALA A 420 -0.79 20.46 -13.02
C ALA A 420 0.56 20.71 -12.37
N ASP A 421 1.48 19.76 -12.59
CA ASP A 421 2.91 19.98 -12.47
C ASP A 421 3.28 21.33 -13.08
N THR A 422 3.98 22.16 -12.31
CA THR A 422 4.63 23.36 -12.80
C THR A 422 6.13 23.24 -12.58
N GLU A 423 6.79 22.53 -13.48
CA GLU A 423 8.13 22.89 -13.97
C GLU A 423 7.90 23.59 -15.33
N LYS A 424 8.54 24.70 -15.73
CA LYS A 424 9.85 25.31 -15.45
C LYS A 424 9.78 26.76 -15.96
N LYS A 425 10.64 27.65 -15.46
CA LYS A 425 11.43 28.53 -16.36
C LYS A 425 12.69 29.06 -15.66
N ASP A 426 13.80 28.67 -16.27
CA ASP A 426 15.17 29.06 -15.99
C ASP A 426 15.52 30.29 -16.85
N HIS A 427 16.15 31.32 -16.28
CA HIS A 427 17.19 32.06 -16.99
C HIS A 427 18.14 32.83 -16.07
N LYS A 428 19.42 32.52 -16.23
CA LYS A 428 20.61 33.19 -15.70
C LYS A 428 20.82 34.60 -16.24
N THR A 429 21.33 35.50 -15.39
CA THR A 429 22.42 36.51 -15.64
C THR A 429 22.61 37.29 -14.33
N LEU A 430 23.77 37.72 -13.84
CA LEU A 430 25.18 37.62 -14.20
C LEU A 430 25.98 38.01 -12.94
N ILE A 431 27.19 37.48 -12.77
CA ILE A 431 28.15 37.84 -11.72
C ILE A 431 28.92 39.11 -12.13
N LEU A 432 29.36 39.89 -11.13
CA LEU A 432 30.63 40.65 -11.00
C LEU A 432 30.58 42.20 -10.99
N PHE A 433 31.48 42.74 -10.16
CA PHE A 433 31.80 44.14 -9.81
C PHE A 433 30.92 44.78 -8.70
N GLY A 434 31.46 45.18 -7.55
CA GLY A 434 32.86 45.34 -7.19
C GLY A 434 33.05 45.48 -5.69
N SER A 435 34.11 44.84 -5.22
CA SER A 435 34.76 45.16 -3.95
C SER A 435 35.65 46.40 -4.13
N VAL A 436 35.86 47.07 -2.99
CA VAL A 436 37.00 47.95 -2.65
C VAL A 436 36.81 49.46 -2.85
N ILE A 437 36.41 50.12 -1.76
CA ILE A 437 37.04 51.35 -1.20
C ILE A 437 37.03 51.11 0.33
N LEU A 438 38.07 50.54 0.98
CA LEU A 438 39.28 51.21 1.50
C LEU A 438 38.96 52.62 2.05
N SER A 439 39.20 53.07 3.27
CA SER A 439 40.03 52.62 4.38
C SER A 439 40.02 53.80 5.38
N GLY A 440 40.10 53.52 6.68
CA GLY A 440 40.43 54.51 7.72
C GLY A 440 39.35 54.64 8.79
N SER A 441 39.64 54.78 10.08
CA SER A 441 40.92 54.83 10.79
C SER A 441 40.60 54.71 12.30
N GLY A 442 41.39 53.90 13.01
CA GLY A 442 41.92 54.24 14.34
C GLY A 442 41.04 54.24 15.60
N VAL A 443 39.70 54.25 15.53
CA VAL A 443 38.88 54.52 16.75
C VAL A 443 38.18 53.29 17.35
N LEU A 444 38.03 52.18 16.61
CA LEU A 444 37.20 51.05 17.04
C LEU A 444 37.88 50.09 18.04
N ASN A 445 39.21 50.09 18.15
CA ASN A 445 39.95 49.07 18.91
C ASN A 445 40.11 49.35 20.42
N PHE A 446 39.63 50.48 20.93
CA PHE A 446 39.66 50.79 22.38
C PHE A 446 38.29 50.89 23.04
N LEU A 447 37.20 51.05 22.28
CA LEU A 447 35.84 51.17 22.84
C LEU A 447 35.15 49.81 23.08
N LEU A 448 35.44 48.81 22.24
CA LEU A 448 34.85 47.47 22.35
C LEU A 448 35.22 46.70 23.65
N PRO A 449 36.48 46.75 24.16
CA PRO A 449 36.83 46.10 25.43
C PRO A 449 36.24 46.80 26.67
N LEU A 450 36.11 48.13 26.65
CA LEU A 450 35.55 48.89 27.77
C LEU A 450 34.04 48.67 27.89
N ILE A 451 33.33 48.62 26.75
CA ILE A 451 31.90 48.32 26.70
C ILE A 451 31.64 46.86 27.10
N THR A 452 32.46 45.90 26.65
CA THR A 452 32.32 44.50 27.10
C THR A 452 32.59 44.33 28.59
N TYR A 453 33.61 45.00 29.16
CA TYR A 453 33.86 44.95 30.61
C TYR A 453 32.68 45.53 31.44
N LEU A 454 32.13 46.67 31.01
CA LEU A 454 30.99 47.31 31.70
C LEU A 454 29.67 46.53 31.52
N VAL A 455 29.48 45.86 30.38
CA VAL A 455 28.31 45.00 30.13
C VAL A 455 28.40 43.68 30.90
N VAL A 456 29.60 43.09 31.01
CA VAL A 456 29.83 41.85 31.77
C VAL A 456 29.73 42.09 33.28
N SER A 457 30.23 43.21 33.81
CA SER A 457 30.12 43.49 35.26
C SER A 457 28.68 43.85 35.69
N ARG A 458 27.92 44.53 34.81
CA ARG A 458 26.48 44.77 35.00
C ARG A 458 25.62 43.53 34.81
N SER A 459 26.03 42.57 33.95
CA SER A 459 25.30 41.31 33.76
C SER A 459 25.57 40.31 34.89
N TYR A 460 26.77 40.30 35.48
CA TYR A 460 27.08 39.49 36.67
C TYR A 460 26.32 39.95 37.91
N SER A 461 26.16 41.27 38.10
CA SER A 461 25.45 41.84 39.25
C SER A 461 23.91 41.79 39.13
N ARG A 462 23.37 41.49 37.94
CA ARG A 462 21.93 41.29 37.69
C ARG A 462 21.48 39.82 37.76
N LYS A 463 22.40 38.86 37.92
CA LYS A 463 22.10 37.41 37.98
C LYS A 463 21.54 36.90 39.31
N ALA A 464 21.23 37.76 40.28
CA ALA A 464 20.70 37.33 41.58
C ALA A 464 19.17 37.45 41.75
N LYS A 465 18.41 37.96 40.77
CA LYS A 465 16.95 38.14 40.97
C LYS A 465 16.15 38.35 39.68
N VAL A 466 16.13 37.36 38.77
CA VAL A 466 15.15 37.30 37.67
C VAL A 466 14.82 35.82 37.38
N SER A 467 13.52 35.53 37.32
CA SER A 467 12.92 34.22 37.00
C SER A 467 13.56 33.60 35.75
N GLN A 468 14.01 32.35 35.85
CA GLN A 468 14.64 31.63 34.74
C GLN A 468 13.60 31.32 33.65
N THR A 469 13.69 32.00 32.51
CA THR A 469 13.00 31.60 31.28
C THR A 469 13.71 30.37 30.70
N HIS A 470 13.00 29.24 30.63
CA HIS A 470 13.50 28.02 29.98
C HIS A 470 13.74 28.24 28.48
N PRO A 471 14.87 27.78 27.91
CA PRO A 471 15.23 28.01 26.51
C PRO A 471 14.27 27.36 25.49
N VAL A 472 13.46 26.39 25.92
CA VAL A 472 12.51 25.64 25.05
C VAL A 472 11.30 26.47 24.61
N ILE A 473 10.99 27.58 25.31
CA ILE A 473 9.72 28.30 25.19
C ILE A 473 9.80 29.48 24.20
N SER A 474 10.99 29.78 23.67
CA SER A 474 11.16 30.86 22.69
C SER A 474 10.46 30.53 21.37
N GLY A 475 9.41 31.29 21.03
CA GLY A 475 8.73 31.24 19.73
C GLY A 475 7.34 30.58 19.70
N MET A 476 6.72 30.30 20.85
CA MET A 476 5.34 29.78 20.94
C MET A 476 4.38 30.87 21.46
N ASN A 477 3.20 30.99 20.86
CA ASN A 477 2.14 31.93 21.29
C ASN A 477 1.31 31.36 22.46
N LEU A 478 1.98 30.90 23.53
CA LEU A 478 1.35 30.32 24.71
C LEU A 478 1.32 31.32 25.87
N LYS A 479 0.20 31.39 26.61
CA LYS A 479 0.10 32.26 27.80
C LYS A 479 0.82 31.61 28.99
N HIS A 480 1.64 32.41 29.68
CA HIS A 480 2.21 32.01 30.97
C HIS A 480 1.24 32.37 32.10
N PHE A 481 0.81 31.37 32.86
CA PHE A 481 -0.07 31.52 34.02
C PHE A 481 0.72 31.36 35.30
N THR A 482 0.33 32.09 36.35
CA THR A 482 0.85 31.83 37.69
C THR A 482 0.09 30.69 38.36
N TYR A 483 0.71 29.98 39.32
CA TYR A 483 0.02 28.94 40.07
C TYR A 483 -1.19 29.49 40.81
N GLU A 484 -1.09 30.71 41.37
CA GLU A 484 -2.19 31.37 42.06
C GLU A 484 -3.37 31.69 41.12
N GLU A 485 -3.09 32.12 39.89
CA GLU A 485 -4.12 32.34 38.86
C GLU A 485 -4.87 31.03 38.54
N LEU A 486 -4.15 29.92 38.35
CA LEU A 486 -4.78 28.62 38.05
C LEU A 486 -5.50 28.02 39.27
N LYS A 487 -4.98 28.24 40.48
CA LYS A 487 -5.65 27.84 41.73
C LYS A 487 -6.98 28.59 41.90
N ASN A 488 -7.02 29.88 41.59
CA ASN A 488 -8.25 30.66 41.63
C ASN A 488 -9.22 30.24 40.51
N ALA A 489 -8.72 30.06 39.28
CA ALA A 489 -9.53 29.66 38.13
C ALA A 489 -10.21 28.29 38.31
N THR A 490 -9.57 27.36 39.02
CA THR A 490 -10.09 26.01 39.28
C THR A 490 -10.85 25.89 40.60
N ASN A 491 -11.10 27.02 41.29
CA ASN A 491 -11.69 27.04 42.62
C ASN A 491 -10.99 26.09 43.59
N GLN A 492 -9.66 26.22 43.68
CA GLN A 492 -8.77 25.34 44.46
C GLN A 492 -8.75 23.89 43.96
N PHE A 493 -8.73 23.68 42.63
CA PHE A 493 -8.68 22.35 42.00
C PHE A 493 -9.83 21.43 42.44
N LYS A 494 -11.04 21.99 42.55
CA LYS A 494 -12.20 21.30 43.15
C LYS A 494 -12.89 20.30 42.22
N GLU A 495 -13.10 20.66 40.95
CA GLU A 495 -13.84 19.83 39.99
C GLU A 495 -12.86 19.05 39.11
N GLU A 496 -12.68 17.77 39.41
CA GLU A 496 -11.86 16.83 38.64
C GLU A 496 -12.65 16.33 37.41
N LEU A 497 -12.06 16.50 36.23
CA LEU A 497 -12.59 16.01 34.95
C LEU A 497 -12.07 14.62 34.62
N GLY A 498 -10.88 14.27 35.11
CA GLY A 498 -10.28 12.95 34.91
C GLY A 498 -8.89 12.85 35.54
N ARG A 499 -8.47 11.60 35.77
CA ARG A 499 -7.18 11.26 36.39
C ARG A 499 -6.52 10.11 35.66
N GLY A 500 -5.27 10.32 35.25
CA GLY A 500 -4.41 9.32 34.64
C GLY A 500 -3.29 8.87 35.59
N GLY A 501 -2.34 8.10 35.06
CA GLY A 501 -1.18 7.62 35.83
C GLY A 501 -0.13 8.71 36.13
N SER A 502 -0.09 9.80 35.35
CA SER A 502 0.90 10.89 35.48
C SER A 502 0.28 12.27 35.71
N ALA A 503 -1.05 12.43 35.60
CA ALA A 503 -1.69 13.74 35.66
C ALA A 503 -3.14 13.70 36.16
N ILE A 504 -3.60 14.82 36.72
CA ILE A 504 -5.00 15.08 37.08
C ILE A 504 -5.48 16.30 36.31
N VAL A 505 -6.67 16.22 35.71
CA VAL A 505 -7.27 17.29 34.93
C VAL A 505 -8.43 17.90 35.70
N PHE A 506 -8.39 19.21 35.90
CA PHE A 506 -9.42 19.97 36.60
C PHE A 506 -10.13 20.92 35.65
N LYS A 507 -11.39 21.22 35.94
CA LYS A 507 -12.12 22.28 35.24
C LYS A 507 -11.73 23.63 35.81
N GLY A 508 -11.48 24.59 34.94
CA GLY A 508 -11.18 25.97 35.30
C GLY A 508 -12.01 26.98 34.53
N VAL A 509 -12.13 28.18 35.10
CA VAL A 509 -12.73 29.36 34.47
C VAL A 509 -11.75 30.52 34.59
N LEU A 510 -11.19 30.97 33.47
CA LEU A 510 -10.21 32.06 33.45
C LEU A 510 -10.91 33.41 33.55
N ALA A 511 -10.82 34.06 34.71
CA ALA A 511 -11.36 35.41 34.92
C ALA A 511 -10.70 36.46 34.01
N SER A 512 -9.43 36.24 33.64
CA SER A 512 -8.66 37.13 32.75
C SER A 512 -9.13 37.14 31.29
N ASP A 513 -9.98 36.19 30.89
CA ASP A 513 -10.35 35.93 29.50
C ASP A 513 -11.88 35.72 29.38
N ASN A 514 -12.65 36.71 29.86
CA ASN A 514 -14.13 36.74 29.80
C ASN A 514 -14.84 35.47 30.32
N GLY A 515 -14.26 34.78 31.30
CA GLY A 515 -14.86 33.56 31.85
C GLY A 515 -14.73 32.34 30.94
N LYS A 516 -13.73 32.32 30.05
CA LYS A 516 -13.41 31.17 29.21
C LYS A 516 -13.20 29.91 30.06
N ARG A 517 -13.92 28.84 29.72
CA ARG A 517 -13.77 27.51 30.33
C ARG A 517 -12.51 26.84 29.80
N VAL A 518 -11.75 26.24 30.70
CA VAL A 518 -10.48 25.56 30.39
C VAL A 518 -10.36 24.22 31.11
N ALA A 519 -9.54 23.34 30.56
CA ALA A 519 -9.09 22.12 31.22
C ALA A 519 -7.66 22.32 31.73
N VAL A 520 -7.46 22.19 33.04
CA VAL A 520 -6.19 22.44 33.73
C VAL A 520 -5.57 21.11 34.14
N LYS A 521 -4.60 20.65 33.36
CA LYS A 521 -3.88 19.38 33.57
C LYS A 521 -2.67 19.63 34.47
N SER A 522 -2.74 19.16 35.71
CA SER A 522 -1.63 19.20 36.68
C SER A 522 -0.87 17.87 36.64
N LEU A 523 0.44 17.90 36.36
CA LEU A 523 1.29 16.71 36.38
C LEU A 523 1.63 16.34 37.84
N ASP A 524 1.60 15.04 38.18
CA ASP A 524 1.77 14.53 39.55
C ASP A 524 3.23 14.59 40.02
N ALA A 525 3.48 14.67 41.32
CA ALA A 525 4.76 15.10 41.92
C ALA A 525 5.83 14.00 42.03
N ARG A 526 6.48 13.62 40.91
CA ARG A 526 7.75 12.85 40.95
C ARG A 526 8.89 13.69 40.37
N VAL A 527 9.66 14.31 41.25
CA VAL A 527 10.77 15.23 40.92
C VAL A 527 11.73 14.59 39.91
N GLY A 528 11.81 15.16 38.70
CA GLY A 528 12.67 14.70 37.59
C GLY A 528 11.92 14.23 36.35
N GLU A 529 10.87 13.41 36.50
CA GLU A 529 10.02 12.95 35.38
C GLU A 529 9.09 14.07 34.89
N ASN A 530 8.64 14.94 35.80
CA ASN A 530 7.71 16.04 35.53
C ASN A 530 8.22 17.04 34.49
N ASP A 531 9.52 17.36 34.52
CA ASP A 531 10.10 18.36 33.61
C ASP A 531 10.22 17.80 32.20
N LEU A 532 10.47 16.49 32.05
CA LEU A 532 10.55 15.83 30.75
C LEU A 532 9.16 15.72 30.10
N GLU A 533 8.16 15.24 30.83
CA GLU A 533 6.77 15.13 30.32
C GLU A 533 6.22 16.52 29.96
N PHE A 534 6.39 17.50 30.85
CA PHE A 534 6.00 18.88 30.60
C PHE A 534 6.68 19.47 29.36
N THR A 535 8.00 19.33 29.26
CA THR A 535 8.76 19.90 28.13
C THR A 535 8.43 19.21 26.82
N SER A 536 8.21 17.89 26.84
CA SER A 536 7.81 17.11 25.67
C SER A 536 6.44 17.56 25.15
N GLU A 537 5.45 17.71 26.04
CA GLU A 537 4.08 18.10 25.67
C GLU A 537 4.03 19.55 25.16
N VAL A 538 4.70 20.49 25.83
CA VAL A 538 4.81 21.89 25.37
C VAL A 538 5.55 21.98 24.03
N SER A 539 6.61 21.18 23.83
CA SER A 539 7.39 21.21 22.57
C SER A 539 6.64 20.62 21.38
N ALA A 540 5.87 19.55 21.61
CA ALA A 540 5.11 18.89 20.56
C ALA A 540 3.84 19.66 20.19
N ILE A 541 3.07 20.11 21.18
CA ILE A 541 1.72 20.66 20.97
C ILE A 541 1.71 22.19 20.97
N GLY A 542 2.70 22.84 21.58
CA GLY A 542 2.75 24.31 21.66
C GLY A 542 2.80 25.04 20.31
N ARG A 543 3.03 24.31 19.20
CA ARG A 543 3.04 24.83 17.82
C ARG A 543 1.92 24.27 16.94
N THR A 544 1.06 23.38 17.44
CA THR A 544 -0.04 22.82 16.66
C THR A 544 -1.26 23.73 16.74
N ASN A 545 -1.93 23.92 15.62
CA ASN A 545 -3.20 24.64 15.55
C ASN A 545 -4.06 24.03 14.45
N HIS A 546 -4.95 23.12 14.85
CA HIS A 546 -5.80 22.39 13.92
C HIS A 546 -7.18 22.14 14.54
N ARG A 547 -8.23 22.18 13.73
CA ARG A 547 -9.63 22.02 14.19
C ARG A 547 -9.91 20.70 14.89
N ASN A 548 -9.14 19.65 14.57
CA ASN A 548 -9.26 18.31 15.15
C ASN A 548 -8.15 17.95 16.16
N LEU A 549 -7.46 18.94 16.72
CA LEU A 549 -6.51 18.77 17.82
C LEU A 549 -6.90 19.69 18.97
N VAL A 550 -6.82 19.21 20.20
CA VAL A 550 -7.12 20.04 21.38
C VAL A 550 -6.03 21.09 21.54
N GLN A 551 -6.43 22.36 21.58
CA GLN A 551 -5.50 23.48 21.62
C GLN A 551 -4.92 23.68 23.03
N LEU A 552 -3.59 23.67 23.12
CA LEU A 552 -2.86 24.16 24.29
C LEU A 552 -2.92 25.70 24.32
N LEU A 553 -3.53 26.26 25.36
CA LEU A 553 -3.71 27.70 25.54
C LEU A 553 -2.55 28.34 26.30
N GLY A 554 -1.92 27.57 27.19
CA GLY A 554 -0.79 28.04 27.97
C GLY A 554 -0.37 27.06 29.05
N PHE A 555 0.49 27.53 29.95
CA PHE A 555 1.10 26.70 30.97
C PHE A 555 1.50 27.50 32.21
N CYS A 556 1.75 26.80 33.31
CA CYS A 556 2.39 27.30 34.52
C CYS A 556 3.64 26.46 34.82
N TYR A 557 4.76 27.16 35.02
CA TYR A 557 6.05 26.60 35.40
C TYR A 557 6.58 27.38 36.61
N GLU A 558 6.14 27.00 37.82
CA GLU A 558 6.48 27.71 39.06
C GLU A 558 6.86 26.72 40.17
N GLY A 559 8.10 26.79 40.65
CA GLY A 559 8.58 25.86 41.68
C GLY A 559 8.45 24.40 41.25
N GLU A 560 7.67 23.61 41.99
CA GLU A 560 7.34 22.21 41.69
C GLU A 560 6.10 22.05 40.79
N HIS A 561 5.38 23.13 40.49
CA HIS A 561 4.15 23.09 39.71
C HIS A 561 4.45 23.06 38.21
N ARG A 562 3.98 22.00 37.55
CA ARG A 562 3.96 21.82 36.09
C ARG A 562 2.52 21.61 35.66
N ILE A 563 1.92 22.66 35.12
CA ILE A 563 0.50 22.68 34.80
C ILE A 563 0.30 23.15 33.36
N LEU A 564 -0.51 22.41 32.60
CA LEU A 564 -0.89 22.73 31.23
C LEU A 564 -2.35 23.15 31.18
N VAL A 565 -2.65 24.16 30.35
CA VAL A 565 -3.99 24.74 30.22
C VAL A 565 -4.48 24.52 28.79
N TYR A 566 -5.50 23.69 28.65
CA TYR A 566 -6.14 23.34 27.38
C TYR A 566 -7.51 24.01 27.25
N GLU A 567 -8.01 24.10 26.02
CA GLU A 567 -9.43 24.38 25.80
C GLU A 567 -10.31 23.30 26.46
N PHE A 568 -11.50 23.71 26.91
CA PHE A 568 -12.44 22.79 27.56
C PHE A 568 -13.37 22.13 26.53
N MET A 569 -13.48 20.80 26.59
CA MET A 569 -14.32 19.99 25.71
C MET A 569 -15.60 19.57 26.44
N SER A 570 -16.76 20.08 25.99
CA SER A 570 -18.04 19.99 26.72
C SER A 570 -18.62 18.59 26.83
N ASN A 571 -18.38 17.72 25.84
CA ASN A 571 -18.99 16.40 25.73
C ASN A 571 -18.08 15.25 26.20
N GLY A 572 -16.98 15.59 26.88
CA GLY A 572 -16.09 14.60 27.50
C GLY A 572 -15.35 13.74 26.48
N SER A 573 -14.98 12.52 26.88
CA SER A 573 -14.21 11.61 26.04
C SER A 573 -15.08 10.69 25.19
N LEU A 574 -14.53 10.26 24.04
CA LEU A 574 -15.15 9.28 23.16
C LEU A 574 -15.40 7.95 23.87
N ALA A 575 -14.56 7.56 24.83
CA ALA A 575 -14.80 6.39 25.67
C ALA A 575 -16.14 6.47 26.40
N GLY A 576 -16.48 7.64 26.97
CA GLY A 576 -17.76 7.85 27.65
C GLY A 576 -18.97 7.73 26.71
N VAL A 577 -18.78 8.07 25.43
CA VAL A 577 -19.82 8.01 24.41
C VAL A 577 -19.93 6.61 23.78
N LEU A 578 -18.81 5.93 23.51
CA LEU A 578 -18.79 4.59 22.92
C LEU A 578 -19.23 3.51 23.91
N PHE A 579 -18.90 3.67 25.19
CA PHE A 579 -19.20 2.68 26.23
C PHE A 579 -20.33 3.13 27.18
N GLY A 580 -21.00 4.26 26.87
CA GLY A 580 -22.15 4.77 27.61
C GLY A 580 -23.48 4.19 27.16
N GLU A 581 -24.57 4.70 27.74
CA GLU A 581 -25.93 4.17 27.53
C GLU A 581 -26.50 4.43 26.12
N SER A 582 -26.03 5.49 25.43
CA SER A 582 -26.50 5.89 24.10
C SER A 582 -25.35 5.91 23.11
N MET A 583 -25.03 4.74 22.54
CA MET A 583 -23.97 4.62 21.55
C MET A 583 -24.28 5.44 20.28
N PRO A 584 -23.27 6.11 19.67
CA PRO A 584 -23.46 6.84 18.43
C PRO A 584 -23.93 5.94 17.31
N ASN A 585 -24.78 6.47 16.45
CA ASN A 585 -25.16 5.79 15.22
C ASN A 585 -23.98 5.72 14.24
N TRP A 586 -24.11 4.92 13.19
CA TRP A 586 -23.02 4.67 12.25
C TRP A 586 -22.50 5.94 11.55
N TYR A 587 -23.38 6.90 11.26
CA TYR A 587 -22.99 8.17 10.67
C TYR A 587 -22.09 8.97 11.61
N GLN A 588 -22.46 9.08 12.89
CA GLN A 588 -21.67 9.76 13.91
C GLN A 588 -20.31 9.08 14.11
N ARG A 589 -20.26 7.73 14.16
CA ARG A 589 -18.99 6.98 14.28
C ARG A 589 -18.04 7.23 13.11
N ARG A 590 -18.57 7.24 11.89
CA ARG A 590 -17.78 7.53 10.68
C ARG A 590 -17.26 8.96 10.72
N GLN A 591 -18.06 9.92 11.17
CA GLN A 591 -17.63 11.31 11.31
C GLN A 591 -16.50 11.44 12.34
N ILE A 592 -16.66 10.82 13.51
CA ILE A 592 -15.63 10.75 14.56
C ILE A 592 -14.32 10.18 13.99
N ALA A 593 -14.38 9.04 13.28
CA ALA A 593 -13.19 8.40 12.70
C ALA A 593 -12.50 9.29 11.65
N LEU A 594 -13.26 9.99 10.82
CA LEU A 594 -12.72 10.92 9.83
C LEU A 594 -12.03 12.12 10.50
N GLU A 595 -12.61 12.65 11.56
CA GLU A 595 -12.06 13.77 12.32
C GLU A 595 -10.77 13.39 13.06
N ILE A 596 -10.71 12.19 13.64
CA ILE A 596 -9.48 11.62 14.22
C ILE A 596 -8.40 11.51 13.14
N ALA A 597 -8.73 10.96 11.97
CA ALA A 597 -7.79 10.78 10.87
C ALA A 597 -7.26 12.13 10.34
N ARG A 598 -8.10 13.17 10.26
CA ARG A 598 -7.67 14.53 9.90
C ARG A 598 -6.69 15.12 10.92
N GLY A 599 -6.96 14.94 12.21
CA GLY A 599 -6.02 15.36 13.26
C GLY A 599 -4.67 14.64 13.15
N LEU A 600 -4.67 13.34 12.85
CA LEU A 600 -3.45 12.56 12.67
C LEU A 600 -2.67 12.94 11.40
N LEU A 601 -3.37 13.16 10.29
CA LEU A 601 -2.77 13.65 9.05
C LEU A 601 -2.02 14.96 9.28
N TYR A 602 -2.66 15.90 10.00
CA TYR A 602 -2.03 17.17 10.35
C TYR A 602 -0.74 16.96 11.16
N LEU A 603 -0.77 16.08 12.18
CA LEU A 603 0.42 15.80 12.99
C LEU A 603 1.55 15.14 12.19
N HIS A 604 1.22 14.28 11.24
CA HIS A 604 2.21 13.49 10.49
C HIS A 604 2.79 14.21 9.27
N GLU A 605 2.00 15.02 8.57
CA GLU A 605 2.35 15.54 7.24
C GLU A 605 2.26 17.07 7.12
N GLU A 606 1.36 17.74 7.84
CA GLU A 606 1.10 19.18 7.66
C GLU A 606 1.75 20.07 8.73
N SER A 607 2.12 19.50 9.88
CA SER A 607 2.81 20.21 10.96
C SER A 607 4.26 20.52 10.59
N SER A 608 4.77 21.68 11.06
CA SER A 608 6.17 22.11 10.86
C SER A 608 7.22 21.12 11.37
N SER A 609 6.82 20.24 12.29
CA SER A 609 7.58 19.08 12.73
C SER A 609 6.65 17.87 12.73
N GLN A 610 7.10 16.75 12.18
CA GLN A 610 6.38 15.49 12.21
C GLN A 610 6.26 14.99 13.66
N ILE A 611 5.03 14.90 14.16
CA ILE A 611 4.71 14.53 15.54
C ILE A 611 4.00 13.17 15.53
N ILE A 612 4.53 12.19 16.27
CA ILE A 612 3.86 10.90 16.48
C ILE A 612 3.15 10.97 17.83
N HIS A 613 1.81 10.83 17.84
CA HIS A 613 1.01 10.97 19.07
C HIS A 613 1.26 9.82 20.08
N CYS A 614 1.53 8.60 19.63
CA CYS A 614 1.84 7.40 20.45
C CYS A 614 0.78 6.89 21.45
N ASP A 615 -0.28 7.65 21.74
CA ASP A 615 -1.32 7.28 22.74
C ASP A 615 -2.76 7.56 22.23
N ILE A 616 -3.03 7.20 20.98
CA ILE A 616 -4.39 7.31 20.40
C ILE A 616 -5.28 6.20 20.99
N LYS A 617 -6.21 6.59 21.85
CA LYS A 617 -7.20 5.70 22.47
C LYS A 617 -8.51 6.46 22.74
N PRO A 618 -9.67 5.78 22.88
CA PRO A 618 -10.96 6.46 23.08
C PRO A 618 -11.01 7.43 24.27
N GLN A 619 -10.18 7.23 25.31
CA GLN A 619 -10.09 8.12 26.47
C GLN A 619 -9.43 9.47 26.13
N ASN A 620 -8.57 9.51 25.10
CA ASN A 620 -7.82 10.69 24.66
C ASN A 620 -8.44 11.36 23.43
N ILE A 621 -9.59 10.89 22.96
CA ILE A 621 -10.39 11.60 21.95
C ILE A 621 -11.47 12.37 22.68
N LEU A 622 -11.44 13.69 22.60
CA LEU A 622 -12.39 14.57 23.28
C LEU A 622 -13.42 15.15 22.31
N LEU A 623 -14.63 15.37 22.81
CA LEU A 623 -15.78 15.79 22.03
C LEU A 623 -16.29 17.15 22.52
N ASP A 624 -16.63 18.05 21.60
CA ASP A 624 -17.39 19.27 21.87
C ASP A 624 -18.73 19.24 21.12
N ASP A 625 -19.49 20.34 21.17
CA ASP A 625 -20.84 20.42 20.58
C ASP A 625 -20.83 20.41 19.04
N SER A 626 -19.65 20.48 18.42
CA SER A 626 -19.47 20.72 16.99
C SER A 626 -18.45 19.80 16.32
N HIS A 627 -17.44 19.28 17.04
CA HIS A 627 -16.31 18.51 16.51
C HIS A 627 -15.70 17.53 17.52
N CYS A 628 -14.96 16.56 17.00
CA CYS A 628 -14.06 15.67 17.72
C CYS A 628 -12.60 16.16 17.57
N LYS A 629 -11.85 16.09 18.66
CA LYS A 629 -10.44 16.48 18.72
C LYS A 629 -9.59 15.40 19.37
N ASN A 630 -8.39 15.17 18.86
CA ASN A 630 -7.38 14.31 19.50
C ASN A 630 -6.60 15.13 20.54
N PHE A 631 -6.24 14.50 21.65
CA PHE A 631 -5.35 15.09 22.66
C PHE A 631 -3.87 15.00 22.27
#